data_AF-A0A1W5D3L7-F1
#
_entry.id   AF-A0A1W5D3L7-F1
#
_cell.length_a   1.000
_cell.length_b   1.000
_cell.length_c   1.000
_cell.angle_alpha   90.00
_cell.angle_beta   90.00
_cell.angle_gamma   90.00
#
_symmetry.space_group_name_H-M   'P 1'
#
loop_
_entity.id
_entity.type
_entity.pdbx_description
1 polymer ?
#
loop_
_entity_poly.entity_id
_entity_poly.type
_entity_poly.pdbx_seq_one_letter_code
_entity_poly.pdbx_strand_id
1 'polypeptide(L)' 'MAEAEAIYRRALEGKEKAWGPEHTSTLDTANNLEILYKDQGKMAEAEGMYRLAQDGRSGIHVSTGVGRV' A
#
# COMPACT_ATOMS: atom_id res chain seq x y z
N MET A 1 14.99 1.46 -12.69
CA MET A 1 14.30 0.48 -11.81
C MET A 1 14.60 0.75 -10.33
N ALA A 2 15.86 0.67 -9.88
CA ALA A 2 16.20 0.84 -8.45
C ALA A 2 15.92 2.24 -7.88
N GLU A 3 16.08 3.31 -8.66
CA GLU A 3 15.78 4.68 -8.20
C GLU A 3 14.28 4.89 -7.95
N ALA A 4 13.42 4.38 -8.83
CA ALA A 4 11.97 4.45 -8.67
C ALA A 4 11.52 3.72 -7.39
N GLU A 5 12.11 2.56 -7.11
CA GLU A 5 11.82 1.78 -5.91
C GLU A 5 12.18 2.53 -4.63
N ALA A 6 13.35 3.18 -4.59
CA ALA A 6 13.78 3.98 -3.45
C ALA A 6 12.86 5.20 -3.22
N ILE A 7 12.44 5.86 -4.30
CA ILE A 7 11.51 7.00 -4.23
C ILE A 7 10.15 6.55 -3.69
N TYR A 8 9.60 5.45 -4.21
CA TYR A 8 8.31 4.96 -3.74
C TYR A 8 8.35 4.44 -2.30
N ARG A 9 9.43 3.77 -1.88
CA ARG A 9 9.60 3.37 -0.47
C ARG A 9 9.61 4.57 0.48
N ARG A 10 10.35 5.64 0.13
CA ARG A 10 10.39 6.86 0.93
C ARG A 10 9.03 7.59 0.94
N ALA A 11 8.31 7.58 -0.17
CA ALA A 11 6.95 8.12 -0.24
C ALA A 11 5.96 7.30 0.61
N LEU A 12 6.09 5.97 0.63
CA LEU A 12 5.26 5.08 1.43
C LEU A 12 5.44 5.36 2.92
N GLU A 13 6.68 5.38 3.43
CA GLU A 13 6.96 5.72 4.84
C GLU A 13 6.41 7.11 5.22
N GLY A 14 6.56 8.09 4.33
CA GLY A 14 6.02 9.44 4.56
C GLY A 14 4.50 9.46 4.67
N LYS A 15 3.81 8.71 3.79
CA LYS A 15 2.35 8.61 3.77
C LYS A 15 1.81 7.77 4.92
N GLU A 16 2.45 6.66 5.27
CA GLU A 16 2.11 5.88 6.46
C GLU A 16 2.21 6.72 7.73
N LYS A 17 3.27 7.53 7.86
CA LYS A 17 3.44 8.39 9.03
C LYS A 17 2.45 9.55 9.08
N ALA A 18 2.11 10.13 7.92
CA ALA A 18 1.22 11.29 7.85
C ALA A 18 -0.26 10.91 7.94
N TRP A 19 -0.66 9.82 7.27
CA TRP A 19 -2.05 9.47 7.01
C TRP A 19 -2.44 8.08 7.50
N GLY A 20 -1.47 7.25 7.87
CA GLY A 20 -1.67 5.88 8.30
C GLY A 20 -1.58 4.85 7.17
N PRO A 21 -1.44 3.56 7.53
CA PRO A 21 -1.33 2.45 6.58
C PRO A 21 -2.59 2.23 5.75
N GLU A 22 -3.77 2.56 6.28
CA GLU A 22 -5.06 2.33 5.63
C GLU A 22 -5.47 3.45 4.66
N HIS A 23 -4.77 4.58 4.66
CA HIS A 23 -5.16 5.71 3.83
C HIS A 23 -5.01 5.39 2.34
N THR A 24 -5.99 5.76 1.52
CA THR A 24 -6.06 5.43 0.08
C THR A 24 -4.75 5.73 -0.65
N SER A 25 -4.14 6.89 -0.40
CA SER A 25 -2.89 7.25 -1.06
C SER A 25 -1.66 6.44 -0.60
N THR A 26 -1.69 5.88 0.60
CA THR A 26 -0.69 4.94 1.11
C THR A 26 -0.83 3.62 0.34
N LEU A 27 -2.07 3.13 0.21
CA LEU A 27 -2.40 1.91 -0.54
C LEU A 27 -2.05 2.04 -2.03
N ASP A 28 -2.30 3.20 -2.66
CA ASP A 28 -1.90 3.46 -4.04
C ASP A 28 -0.37 3.40 -4.22
N THR A 29 0.39 3.82 -3.21
CA THR A 29 1.86 3.80 -3.25
C THR A 29 2.38 2.38 -3.11
N ALA A 30 1.76 1.58 -2.24
CA ALA A 30 2.05 0.15 -2.12
C ALA A 30 1.74 -0.60 -3.43
N ASN A 31 0.62 -0.30 -4.09
CA ASN A 31 0.26 -0.90 -5.38
C ASN A 31 1.27 -0.57 -6.49
N ASN A 32 1.78 0.66 -6.53
CA ASN A 32 2.82 1.04 -7.49
C ASN A 32 4.16 0.33 -7.23
N LEU A 33 4.50 0.04 -5.96
CA LEU A 33 5.66 -0.78 -5.60
C LEU A 33 5.47 -2.25 -5.99
N GLU A 34 4.27 -2.80 -5.81
CA GLU A 34 3.93 -4.18 -6.22
C GLU A 34 4.20 -4.41 -7.71
N ILE A 35 3.72 -3.50 -8.56
CA ILE A 35 3.92 -3.54 -10.01
C ILE A 35 5.41 -3.45 -10.34
N LEU A 36 6.12 -2.51 -9.72
CA LEU A 36 7.54 -2.31 -9.95
C LEU A 36 8.37 -3.55 -9.54
N TYR A 37 7.97 -4.23 -8.47
CA TYR A 37 8.63 -5.47 -8.03
C TYR A 37 8.36 -6.63 -8.97
N LYS A 38 7.16 -6.75 -9.54
CA LYS A 38 6.85 -7.74 -10.59
C LYS A 38 7.69 -7.51 -11.85
N ASP A 39 7.82 -6.26 -12.28
CA ASP A 39 8.67 -5.91 -13.42
C ASP A 39 10.16 -6.22 -13.17
N GLN A 40 10.60 -6.25 -11.91
CA GLN A 40 11.95 -6.65 -11.51
C GLN A 40 12.09 -8.16 -11.23
N GLY A 41 11.02 -8.95 -11.30
CA GLY A 41 11.02 -10.38 -10.95
C GLY A 41 11.08 -10.66 -9.44
N LYS A 42 10.89 -9.63 -8.60
CA LYS A 42 10.94 -9.68 -7.14
C LYS A 42 9.58 -10.05 -6.54
N MET A 43 9.16 -11.29 -6.74
CA MET A 43 7.82 -11.74 -6.34
C MET A 43 7.59 -11.65 -4.82
N ALA A 44 8.61 -11.92 -4.00
CA ALA A 44 8.48 -11.87 -2.54
C ALA A 44 8.21 -10.45 -2.03
N GLU A 45 8.92 -9.45 -2.55
CA GLU A 45 8.66 -8.05 -2.23
C GLU A 45 7.30 -7.56 -2.77
N ALA A 46 6.90 -8.03 -3.96
CA ALA A 46 5.59 -7.71 -4.54
C ALA A 46 4.43 -8.22 -3.66
N GLU A 47 4.50 -9.47 -3.17
CA GLU A 47 3.50 -10.04 -2.26
C GLU A 47 3.41 -9.30 -0.91
N GLY A 48 4.52 -8.74 -0.43
CA GLY A 48 4.53 -7.89 0.76
C GLY A 48 3.72 -6.62 0.55
N MET A 49 3.92 -5.95 -0.59
CA MET A 49 3.19 -4.73 -0.93
C MET A 49 1.71 -4.99 -1.25
N TYR A 50 1.41 -6.10 -1.92
CA TYR A 50 0.03 -6.52 -2.19
C TYR A 50 -0.76 -6.74 -0.91
N ARG A 51 -0.17 -7.43 0.08
CA ARG A 51 -0.81 -7.63 1.38
C ARG A 51 -1.06 -6.33 2.12
N LEU A 52 -0.10 -5.41 2.11
CA LEU A 52 -0.28 -4.08 2.73
C LEU A 52 -1.41 -3.28 2.05
N ALA A 53 -1.46 -3.30 0.72
CA ALA A 53 -2.51 -2.64 -0.05
C ALA A 53 -3.90 -3.30 0.15
N GLN A 54 -3.95 -4.63 0.27
CA GLN A 54 -5.18 -5.38 0.46
C GLN A 54 -5.75 -5.22 1.87
N ASP A 55 -4.89 -5.30 2.89
CA ASP A 55 -5.30 -5.22 4.29
C ASP A 55 -5.87 -3.83 4.63
N GLY A 56 -5.21 -2.76 4.17
CA GLY A 56 -5.75 -1.42 4.36
C GLY A 56 -7.02 -1.13 3.55
N ARG A 57 -7.24 -1.81 2.42
CA ARG A 57 -8.50 -1.70 1.65
C ARG A 57 -9.64 -2.49 2.29
N SER A 58 -9.33 -3.57 3.00
CA SER A 58 -10.27 -4.37 3.80
C SER A 58 -10.79 -3.57 5.00
N GLY A 59 -9.92 -2.81 5.67
CA GLY A 59 -10.29 -1.92 6.78
C GLY A 59 -11.26 -0.79 6.39
N ILE A 60 -11.09 -0.19 5.20
CA ILE A 60 -12.01 0.85 4.68
C ILE A 60 -13.43 0.30 4.46
N HIS A 61 -13.58 -0.98 4.06
CA HIS A 61 -14.88 -1.57 3.76
C HIS A 61 -15.64 -2.06 5.01
N VAL A 62 -14.94 -2.31 6.12
CA VAL A 62 -15.55 -2.86 7.37
C VAL A 62 -16.16 -1.79 8.28
N SER A 63 -16.04 -0.49 7.95
CA SER A 63 -16.65 0.61 8.72
C SER A 63 -18.01 1.09 8.18
N THR A 64 -18.58 0.44 7.17
CA THR A 64 -19.97 0.67 6.73
C THR A 64 -20.97 -0.27 7.42
N GLY A 65 -20.66 -0.70 8.65
CA GLY A 65 -21.66 -1.21 9.58
C GLY A 65 -22.29 -0.02 10.31
N VAL A 66 -23.34 0.55 9.74
CA VAL A 66 -24.17 1.56 10.40
C VAL A 66 -24.73 0.98 11.69
N GLY A 67 -24.09 1.28 12.82
CA GLY A 67 -24.71 1.24 14.14
C GLY A 67 -25.46 2.55 14.40
N ARG A 68 -26.70 2.65 13.93
CA ARG A 68 -27.76 3.57 14.39
C ARG A 68 -29.08 2.88 13.99
N VAL A 69 -29.98 2.42 14.84
CA VAL A 69 -30.46 2.82 16.18
C VAL A 69 -30.90 1.59 16.96
#